data_AF-A0A8J5J4H9-F1
#
_entry.id   AF-A0A8J5J4H9-F1
#
_cell.length_a   1.000
_cell.length_b   1.000
_cell.length_c   1.000
_cell.angle_alpha   90.00
_cell.angle_beta   90.00
_cell.angle_gamma   90.00
#
_symmetry.space_group_name_H-M   'P 1'
#
loop_
_entity.id
_entity.type
_entity.pdbx_description
1 polymer ?
#
loop_
_entity_poly.entity_id
_entity_poly.type
_entity_poly.pdbx_seq_one_letter_code
_entity_poly.pdbx_strand_id
1 'polypeptide(L)'
;MTTRWVAAAVKTQNDIALDPAVENTYIFEDNGDMVMVGRVDHEYTLQNDTWECNCEFAKTMKLPCRHATVYKKSIGSPFEI
;
A
#
# COMPACT_ATOMS: atom_id res chain seq x y z
N MET A 1 10.37 -19.01 5.31
CA MET A 1 11.35 -18.86 4.20
C MET A 1 10.63 -18.15 3.06
N THR A 2 10.81 -16.85 2.89
CA THR A 2 10.27 -16.13 1.73
C THR A 2 11.16 -16.42 0.52
N THR A 3 10.55 -16.79 -0.61
CA THR A 3 11.32 -17.04 -1.84
C THR A 3 11.89 -15.73 -2.38
N ARG A 4 13.08 -15.76 -2.99
CA ARG A 4 13.78 -14.57 -3.49
C ARG A 4 12.91 -13.65 -4.37
N TRP A 5 11.99 -14.24 -5.13
CA TRP A 5 11.05 -13.53 -6.00
C TRP A 5 10.00 -12.73 -5.22
N VAL A 6 9.49 -13.28 -4.11
CA VAL A 6 8.55 -12.58 -3.23
C VAL A 6 9.22 -11.36 -2.61
N ALA A 7 10.45 -11.53 -2.11
CA ALA A 7 11.22 -10.43 -1.53
C ALA A 7 11.48 -9.31 -2.56
N ALA A 8 11.83 -9.68 -3.80
CA ALA A 8 12.01 -8.71 -4.89
C ALA A 8 10.71 -7.95 -5.20
N ALA A 9 9.58 -8.66 -5.27
CA ALA A 9 8.29 -8.04 -5.60
C ALA A 9 7.81 -7.07 -4.52
N VAL A 10 7.96 -7.43 -3.24
CA VAL A 10 7.67 -6.54 -2.09
C VAL A 10 8.60 -5.32 -2.11
N LYS A 11 9.90 -5.54 -2.38
CA LYS A 11 10.86 -4.44 -2.48
C LYS A 11 10.43 -3.44 -3.56
N THR A 12 10.05 -3.91 -4.75
CA THR A 12 9.54 -3.05 -5.82
C THR A 12 8.31 -2.24 -5.40
N GLN A 13 7.37 -2.83 -4.64
CA GLN A 13 6.23 -2.08 -4.12
C GLN A 13 6.66 -0.96 -3.17
N ASN A 14 7.61 -1.24 -2.28
CA ASN A 14 8.13 -0.25 -1.34
C ASN A 14 8.94 0.85 -2.04
N ASP A 15 9.83 0.52 -2.98
CA ASP A 15 10.59 1.51 -3.75
C ASP A 15 9.64 2.50 -4.47
N ILE A 16 8.54 2.01 -5.05
CA ILE A 16 7.51 2.85 -5.69
C ILE A 16 6.77 3.71 -4.66
N ALA A 17 6.43 3.15 -3.50
CA ALA A 17 5.72 3.88 -2.44
C ALA A 17 6.57 5.00 -1.82
N LEU A 18 7.89 4.83 -1.80
CA LEU A 18 8.83 5.81 -1.28
C LEU A 18 9.22 6.88 -2.30
N ASP A 19 8.86 6.70 -3.57
CA ASP A 19 9.11 7.68 -4.61
C ASP A 19 8.23 8.93 -4.38
N PRO A 20 8.83 10.12 -4.20
CA PRO A 20 8.09 11.34 -3.88
C PRO A 20 7.22 11.84 -5.03
N ALA A 21 7.52 11.47 -6.29
CA ALA A 21 6.67 11.79 -7.42
C ALA A 21 5.42 10.90 -7.45
N VAL A 22 5.46 9.72 -6.83
CA VAL A 22 4.33 8.80 -6.72
C VAL A 22 3.49 9.08 -5.48
N GLU A 23 4.11 9.37 -4.34
CA GLU A 23 3.42 9.69 -3.08
C GLU A 23 2.38 10.80 -3.26
N ASN A 24 2.76 11.90 -3.92
CA ASN A 24 1.88 13.05 -4.14
C ASN A 24 0.76 12.80 -5.17
N THR A 25 0.72 11.61 -5.80
CA THR A 25 -0.34 11.24 -6.75
C THR A 25 -1.48 10.48 -6.10
N TYR A 26 -1.33 10.08 -4.83
CA TYR A 26 -2.36 9.37 -4.10
C TYR A 26 -3.23 10.34 -3.30
N ILE A 27 -4.53 10.08 -3.32
CA ILE A 27 -5.54 10.74 -2.50
C ILE A 27 -6.08 9.68 -1.53
N PHE A 28 -6.19 10.04 -0.27
CA PHE A 28 -6.67 9.15 0.79
C PHE A 28 -7.97 9.69 1.37
N GLU A 29 -8.99 8.86 1.43
CA GLU A 29 -10.23 9.13 2.16
C GLU A 29 -10.41 8.03 3.21
N ASP A 30 -10.20 8.36 4.50
CA ASP A 30 -10.37 7.43 5.62
C ASP A 30 -11.82 7.51 6.14
N ASN A 31 -12.54 6.38 6.05
CA ASN A 31 -13.92 6.22 6.50
C ASN A 31 -14.01 5.42 7.82
N GLY A 32 -12.93 5.37 8.60
CA GLY A 32 -12.76 4.66 9.86
C GLY A 32 -12.34 3.20 9.68
N ASP A 33 -13.22 2.40 9.08
CA ASP A 33 -13.01 0.94 8.88
C ASP A 33 -12.14 0.66 7.64
N MET A 34 -12.33 1.49 6.61
CA MET A 34 -11.65 1.37 5.32
C MET A 34 -11.17 2.73 4.85
N VAL A 35 -10.07 2.68 4.11
CA VAL A 35 -9.46 3.83 3.45
C VAL A 35 -9.56 3.64 1.95
N MET A 36 -10.15 4.61 1.27
CA MET A 36 -10.09 4.68 -0.19
C MET A 36 -8.77 5.32 -0.59
N VAL A 37 -8.01 4.61 -1.41
CA VAL A 37 -6.75 5.06 -1.99
C VAL A 37 -6.98 5.32 -3.46
N GLY A 38 -7.19 6.59 -3.79
CA GLY A 38 -7.36 7.06 -5.16
C GLY A 38 -6.02 7.40 -5.80
N ARG A 39 -5.86 7.02 -7.06
CA ARG A 39 -4.86 7.54 -7.99
C ARG A 39 -5.60 8.00 -9.24
N VAL A 40 -5.06 8.96 -9.99
CA VAL A 40 -5.65 9.62 -11.18
C VAL A 40 -6.68 8.78 -11.97
N ASP A 41 -6.40 7.50 -12.25
CA ASP A 41 -7.28 6.62 -13.02
C ASP A 41 -7.80 5.37 -12.26
N HIS A 42 -7.42 5.18 -10.99
CA HIS A 42 -7.69 3.93 -10.26
C HIS A 42 -8.00 4.19 -8.79
N GLU A 43 -9.06 3.57 -8.29
CA GLU A 43 -9.43 3.60 -6.88
C GLU A 43 -9.26 2.22 -6.25
N TYR A 44 -8.63 2.20 -5.09
CA TYR A 44 -8.39 1.00 -4.30
C TYR A 44 -8.99 1.15 -2.91
N THR A 45 -9.33 0.03 -2.28
CA THR A 45 -9.81 0.01 -0.90
C THR A 45 -8.78 -0.71 -0.05
N LEU A 46 -8.40 -0.09 1.06
CA LEU A 46 -7.48 -0.58 2.07
C LEU A 46 -8.24 -0.72 3.39
N GLN A 47 -8.22 -1.88 4.02
CA GLN A 47 -8.80 -2.05 5.35
C GLN A 47 -7.84 -1.53 6.43
N ASN A 48 -8.35 -0.77 7.41
CA ASN A 48 -7.53 -0.17 8.46
C ASN A 48 -7.00 -1.21 9.47
N ASP A 49 -7.84 -2.18 9.86
CA ASP A 49 -7.46 -3.23 10.81
C ASP A 49 -6.41 -4.20 10.26
N THR A 50 -6.62 -4.69 9.04
CA THR A 50 -5.81 -5.77 8.46
C THR A 50 -4.71 -5.27 7.54
N TRP A 51 -4.75 -3.98 7.15
CA TRP A 51 -3.87 -3.38 6.13
C TRP A 51 -3.94 -4.09 4.77
N GLU A 52 -5.05 -4.81 4.52
CA GLU A 52 -5.27 -5.52 3.27
C GLU A 52 -5.86 -4.58 2.22
N CYS A 53 -5.23 -4.55 1.05
CA CYS A 53 -5.68 -3.77 -0.09
C CYS A 53 -6.33 -4.67 -1.14
N ASN A 54 -7.34 -4.17 -1.84
CA ASN A 54 -8.00 -4.89 -2.93
C ASN A 54 -7.18 -4.91 -4.25
N CYS A 55 -6.01 -4.28 -4.31
CA CYS A 55 -5.16 -4.30 -5.50
C CYS A 55 -4.67 -5.73 -5.82
N GLU A 56 -4.38 -5.99 -7.09
CA GLU A 56 -3.99 -7.33 -7.57
C GLU A 56 -2.78 -7.92 -6.83
N PHE A 57 -1.79 -7.07 -6.51
CA PHE A 57 -0.61 -7.49 -5.77
C PHE A 57 -0.98 -8.03 -4.38
N ALA A 58 -1.78 -7.28 -3.62
CA ALA A 58 -2.18 -7.66 -2.27
C ALA A 58 -3.09 -8.91 -2.29
N LYS A 59 -4.04 -8.99 -3.23
CA LYS A 59 -4.91 -10.18 -3.37
C LYS A 59 -4.13 -11.46 -3.70
N THR A 60 -3.10 -11.34 -4.54
CA THR A 60 -2.31 -12.49 -5.00
C THR A 60 -1.28 -12.92 -3.97
N MET A 61 -0.54 -11.95 -3.42
CA MET A 61 0.58 -12.23 -2.52
C MET A 61 0.17 -12.33 -1.06
N LYS A 62 -0.99 -11.77 -0.68
CA LYS A 62 -1.42 -11.57 0.72
C LYS A 62 -0.36 -10.85 1.55
N LEU A 63 0.25 -9.82 0.95
CA LEU A 63 1.32 -9.03 1.52
C LEU A 63 1.01 -7.54 1.40
N PRO A 64 1.63 -6.69 2.24
CA PRO A 64 1.51 -5.24 2.12
C PRO A 64 1.87 -4.78 0.71
N CYS A 65 0.99 -3.98 0.13
CA CYS A 65 1.22 -3.35 -1.17
C CYS A 65 1.67 -1.90 -1.01
N ARG A 66 2.07 -1.27 -2.11
CA ARG A 66 2.45 0.14 -2.12
C ARG A 66 1.38 1.06 -1.53
N HIS A 67 0.09 0.79 -1.74
CA HIS A 67 -1.00 1.64 -1.23
C HIS A 67 -1.06 1.64 0.30
N ALA A 68 -0.90 0.46 0.91
CA ALA A 68 -0.79 0.34 2.36
C ALA A 68 0.45 1.09 2.88
N THR A 69 1.58 0.99 2.17
CA THR A 69 2.82 1.69 2.53
C THR A 69 2.70 3.21 2.46
N VAL A 70 2.15 3.76 1.37
CA VAL A 70 1.97 5.22 1.26
C VAL A 70 0.96 5.71 2.30
N TYR A 71 -0.13 4.97 2.53
CA TYR A 71 -1.11 5.38 3.53
C TYR A 71 -0.55 5.36 4.96
N LYS A 72 0.20 4.31 5.34
CA LYS A 72 0.92 4.28 6.64
C LYS A 72 1.83 5.48 6.83
N LYS A 73 2.54 5.85 5.77
CA LYS A 73 3.43 7.01 5.76
C LYS A 73 2.64 8.31 5.92
N SER A 74 1.49 8.46 5.23
CA SER A 74 0.68 9.68 5.32
C SER A 74 0.07 9.91 6.70
N ILE A 75 -0.28 8.85 7.43
CA ILE A 75 -0.76 8.96 8.81
C ILE A 75 0.36 9.03 9.85
N GLY A 76 1.63 9.09 9.42
CA GLY A 76 2.79 9.18 10.32
C GLY A 76 3.04 7.93 11.16
N SER A 77 2.47 6.77 10.78
CA SER A 77 2.65 5.53 11.53
C SER A 77 3.95 4.84 11.12
N PRO A 78 4.88 4.59 12.06
CA PRO A 78 6.11 3.85 11.75
C PRO A 78 5.77 2.40 11.36
N PHE A 79 6.42 1.91 10.31
CA PHE A 79 6.45 0.48 10.03
C PHE A 79 7.29 -0.22 11.10
N GLU A 80 6.65 -0.98 12.00
CA GLU A 80 7.33 -2.07 12.68
C GLU A 80 7.46 -3.22 11.68
N ILE A 81 8.68 -3.40 11.17
CA ILE A 81 9.10 -4.48 10.25
C ILE A 81 9.44 -5.77 11.00
#